data_AF-A0A383EBF7-F1
#
_entry.id   AF-A0A383EBF7-F1
#
_cell.length_a   1.000
_cell.length_b   1.000
_cell.length_c   1.000
_cell.angle_alpha   90.00
_cell.angle_beta   90.00
_cell.angle_gamma   90.00
#
_symmetry.space_group_name_H-M   'P 1'
#
loop_
_entity.id
_entity.type
_entity.pdbx_description
1 polymer ?
#
loop_
_entity_poly.entity_id
_entity_poly.type
_entity_poly.pdbx_seq_one_letter_code
_entity_poly.pdbx_strand_id
1 'polypeptide(L)'
;NILKMGLFGTGLFLFLYVGVWQWMICRVYVEPGEMLVITSKFGNENPDPVNQRVVDQETKGIWRQVRGEGRHFYNPIMYKSNTDQSVFEIQAGEVGIVNSLSGKPLPEGEFLVEKGDFKGIIQQPLTPGKWRLNPFAFRITRVPATIIEPGFVGCVTRQTGDVAPENRLANPTERGIQAKVLQPGIYYLNPREFNVEPVEIGYRQITFNGVKFPSHDSFPIELDISVVWGVL
;
A
#
# COMPACT_ATOMS: atom_id res chain seq x y z
N ASN A 1 7.13 35.05 -57.14
CA ASN A 1 7.38 35.63 -55.79
C ASN A 1 6.12 35.74 -54.93
N ILE A 2 4.99 36.23 -55.44
CA ILE A 2 3.73 36.34 -54.68
C ILE A 2 3.24 34.98 -54.12
N LEU A 3 3.30 33.90 -54.91
CA LEU A 3 2.90 32.57 -54.46
C LEU A 3 3.75 32.04 -53.29
N LYS A 4 5.07 32.29 -53.30
CA LYS A 4 5.99 31.88 -52.23
C LYS A 4 5.76 32.70 -50.95
N MET A 5 5.44 33.98 -51.10
CA MET A 5 5.13 34.88 -49.98
C MET A 5 3.78 34.54 -49.33
N GLY A 6 2.78 34.15 -50.14
CA GLY A 6 1.51 33.62 -49.67
C GLY A 6 1.67 32.29 -48.91
N LEU A 7 2.46 31.35 -49.44
CA LEU A 7 2.73 30.07 -48.77
C LEU A 7 3.45 30.26 -47.43
N PHE A 8 4.37 31.23 -47.36
CA PHE A 8 5.10 31.56 -46.13
C PHE A 8 4.19 32.21 -45.09
N GLY A 9 3.31 33.14 -45.51
CA GLY A 9 2.34 33.78 -44.63
C GLY A 9 1.32 32.80 -44.03
N THR A 10 0.79 31.87 -44.82
CA THR A 10 -0.14 30.84 -44.32
C THR A 10 0.55 29.86 -43.37
N GLY A 11 1.80 29.48 -43.68
CA GLY A 11 2.61 28.63 -42.80
C GLY A 11 2.87 29.28 -41.43
N LEU A 12 3.25 30.57 -41.42
CA LEU A 12 3.48 31.32 -40.18
C LEU A 12 2.19 31.46 -39.36
N PHE A 13 1.07 31.73 -40.01
CA PHE A 13 -0.23 31.82 -39.35
C PHE A 13 -0.64 30.49 -38.69
N LEU A 14 -0.53 29.37 -39.42
CA LEU A 14 -0.84 28.05 -38.88
C LEU A 14 0.06 27.70 -37.70
N PHE A 15 1.35 28.02 -37.77
CA PHE A 15 2.29 27.80 -36.67
C PHE A 15 1.90 28.58 -35.41
N LEU A 16 1.61 29.88 -35.56
CA LEU A 16 1.14 30.71 -34.44
C LEU A 16 -0.19 30.22 -33.89
N TYR A 17 -1.13 29.84 -34.77
CA TYR A 17 -2.43 29.29 -34.37
C TYR A 17 -2.26 28.00 -33.56
N VAL A 18 -1.44 27.05 -34.03
CA VAL A 18 -1.17 25.80 -33.30
C VAL A 18 -0.48 26.10 -31.96
N GLY A 19 0.48 27.03 -31.93
CA GLY A 19 1.16 27.43 -30.70
C GLY A 19 0.19 28.03 -29.66
N VAL A 20 -0.66 28.96 -30.08
CA VAL A 20 -1.70 29.56 -29.23
C VAL A 20 -2.70 28.51 -28.78
N TRP A 21 -3.14 27.63 -29.67
CA TRP A 21 -4.05 26.53 -29.34
C TRP A 21 -3.45 25.59 -28.29
N GLN A 22 -2.21 25.14 -28.49
CA GLN A 22 -1.53 24.26 -27.54
C GLN A 22 -1.35 24.94 -26.18
N TRP A 23 -1.01 26.23 -26.16
CA TRP A 23 -0.74 26.95 -24.93
C TRP A 23 -1.99 27.39 -24.16
N MET A 24 -3.03 27.83 -24.86
CA MET A 24 -4.24 28.38 -24.24
C MET A 24 -5.30 27.32 -23.96
N ILE A 25 -5.38 26.28 -24.80
CA ILE A 25 -6.49 25.32 -24.77
C ILE A 25 -6.03 23.92 -24.35
N CYS A 26 -4.86 23.45 -24.82
CA CYS A 26 -4.36 22.13 -24.42
C CYS A 26 -3.62 22.14 -23.07
N ARG A 27 -3.26 23.31 -22.53
CA ARG A 27 -2.48 23.41 -21.31
C ARG A 27 -3.34 23.12 -20.08
N VAL A 28 -2.99 22.06 -19.37
CA VAL A 28 -3.57 21.68 -18.08
C VAL A 28 -2.52 21.87 -17.01
N TYR A 29 -2.84 22.64 -15.98
CA TYR A 29 -1.98 22.81 -14.81
C TYR A 29 -2.53 21.99 -13.65
N VAL A 30 -1.63 21.31 -12.94
CA VAL A 30 -1.93 20.46 -11.79
C VAL A 30 -1.24 21.07 -10.59
N GLU A 31 -2.02 21.35 -9.54
CA GLU A 31 -1.50 22.00 -8.34
C GLU A 31 -0.59 21.07 -7.54
N PRO A 32 0.32 21.61 -6.71
CA PRO A 32 1.18 20.80 -5.85
C PRO A 32 0.34 19.94 -4.88
N GLY A 33 0.57 18.63 -4.87
CA GLY A 33 -0.19 17.70 -4.03
C GLY A 33 -1.45 17.14 -4.69
N GLU A 34 -1.75 17.57 -5.91
CA GLU A 34 -2.76 16.96 -6.77
C GLU A 34 -2.12 16.05 -7.82
N MET A 35 -2.95 15.26 -8.48
CA MET A 35 -2.57 14.43 -9.60
C MET A 35 -3.63 14.50 -10.70
N LEU A 36 -3.17 14.41 -11.93
CA LEU A 36 -4.03 14.44 -13.10
C LEU A 36 -4.39 13.02 -13.52
N VAL A 37 -5.69 12.74 -13.50
CA VAL A 37 -6.28 11.53 -14.06
C VAL A 37 -6.80 11.84 -15.45
N ILE A 38 -6.37 11.04 -16.43
CA ILE A 38 -6.71 11.23 -17.83
C ILE A 38 -7.73 10.19 -18.23
N THR A 39 -8.78 10.63 -18.92
CA THR A 39 -9.71 9.73 -19.61
C THR A 39 -9.59 9.97 -21.11
N SER A 40 -9.18 8.95 -21.87
CA SER A 40 -9.13 9.00 -23.32
C SER A 40 -10.53 8.78 -23.90
N LYS A 41 -10.97 9.68 -24.78
CA LYS A 41 -12.26 9.57 -25.48
C LYS A 41 -12.15 8.75 -26.77
N PHE A 42 -10.94 8.63 -27.31
CA PHE A 42 -10.60 7.93 -28.55
C PHE A 42 -9.54 6.85 -28.28
N GLY A 43 -9.41 5.89 -29.21
CA GLY A 43 -8.47 4.77 -29.11
C GLY A 43 -9.18 3.43 -29.21
N ASN A 44 -8.43 2.36 -28.92
CA ASN A 44 -8.97 1.00 -28.94
C ASN A 44 -10.04 0.83 -27.86
N GLU A 45 -11.07 0.03 -28.12
CA GLU A 45 -12.08 -0.26 -27.10
C GLU A 45 -11.50 -1.14 -26.00
N ASN A 46 -12.04 -0.98 -24.78
CA ASN A 46 -11.62 -1.78 -23.64
C ASN A 46 -12.05 -3.25 -23.86
N PRO A 47 -11.11 -4.21 -23.87
CA PRO A 47 -11.42 -5.62 -24.07
C PRO A 47 -12.28 -6.23 -22.95
N ASP A 48 -12.23 -5.71 -21.72
CA ASP A 48 -13.03 -6.21 -20.59
C ASP A 48 -13.62 -5.05 -19.75
N PRO A 49 -14.72 -4.43 -20.21
CA PRO A 49 -15.33 -3.31 -19.50
C PRO A 49 -15.98 -3.69 -18.17
N VAL A 50 -16.23 -4.98 -17.91
CA VAL A 50 -16.90 -5.46 -16.70
C VAL A 50 -15.92 -5.52 -15.53
N ASN A 51 -14.74 -6.08 -15.75
CA ASN A 51 -13.75 -6.26 -14.69
C ASN A 51 -12.67 -5.16 -14.69
N GLN A 52 -12.36 -4.59 -15.85
CA GLN A 52 -11.32 -3.59 -16.03
C GLN A 52 -11.92 -2.18 -16.07
N ARG A 53 -11.86 -1.48 -14.93
CA ARG A 53 -12.32 -0.09 -14.79
C ARG A 53 -11.30 0.92 -15.30
N VAL A 54 -10.02 0.61 -15.17
CA VAL A 54 -8.92 1.43 -15.69
C VAL A 54 -8.14 0.66 -16.74
N VAL A 55 -7.77 1.35 -17.80
CA VAL A 55 -7.08 0.79 -18.96
C VAL A 55 -5.67 1.33 -19.06
N ASP A 56 -4.81 0.66 -19.83
CA ASP A 56 -3.50 1.19 -20.16
C ASP A 56 -3.61 2.35 -21.16
N GLN A 57 -2.48 3.00 -21.43
CA GLN A 57 -2.42 4.07 -22.43
C GLN A 57 -2.86 3.54 -23.81
N GLU A 58 -3.33 4.43 -24.68
CA GLU A 58 -3.82 4.12 -26.04
C GLU A 58 -5.21 3.47 -26.12
N THR A 59 -5.70 2.90 -25.02
CA THR A 59 -7.07 2.39 -24.92
C THR A 59 -8.03 3.51 -24.49
N LYS A 60 -9.24 3.50 -25.05
CA LYS A 60 -10.35 4.38 -24.69
C LYS A 60 -10.82 4.04 -23.27
N GLY A 61 -10.86 5.04 -22.40
CA GLY A 61 -11.22 4.87 -20.99
C GLY A 61 -10.35 5.66 -20.02
N ILE A 62 -10.50 5.38 -18.73
CA ILE A 62 -9.70 6.00 -17.67
C ILE A 62 -8.33 5.33 -17.63
N TRP A 63 -7.26 6.09 -17.79
CA TRP A 63 -5.91 5.53 -17.77
C TRP A 63 -5.47 5.14 -16.36
N ARG A 64 -4.84 3.98 -16.21
CA ARG A 64 -4.27 3.47 -14.97
C ARG A 64 -3.17 4.39 -14.43
N GLN A 65 -2.31 4.90 -15.32
CA GLN A 65 -1.23 5.80 -14.94
C GLN A 65 -1.74 7.24 -14.76
N VAL A 66 -1.49 7.80 -13.57
CA VAL A 66 -1.75 9.22 -13.27
C VAL A 66 -0.54 10.08 -13.58
N ARG A 67 -0.75 11.38 -13.78
CA ARG A 67 0.33 12.37 -13.92
C ARG A 67 0.48 13.18 -12.64
N GLY A 68 1.72 13.54 -12.30
CA GLY A 68 2.00 14.38 -11.13
C GLY A 68 1.74 15.87 -11.37
N GLU A 69 2.07 16.67 -10.37
CA GLU A 69 1.99 18.14 -10.41
C GLU A 69 2.78 18.75 -11.57
N GLY A 70 2.38 19.95 -11.97
CA GLY A 70 3.03 20.71 -13.03
C GLY A 70 2.17 20.89 -14.27
N ARG A 71 2.82 21.17 -15.39
CA ARG A 71 2.17 21.57 -16.64
C ARG A 71 2.14 20.39 -17.59
N HIS A 72 0.93 20.03 -18.00
CA HIS A 72 0.68 18.97 -18.96
C HIS A 72 -0.04 19.55 -20.18
N PHE A 73 0.13 18.90 -21.33
CA PHE A 73 -0.50 19.32 -22.58
C PHE A 73 -1.35 18.18 -23.12
N TYR A 74 -2.67 18.30 -22.93
CA TYR A 74 -3.64 17.33 -23.38
C TYR A 74 -4.75 18.05 -24.15
N ASN A 75 -5.00 17.59 -25.38
CA ASN A 75 -6.07 18.17 -26.19
C ASN A 75 -7.44 17.84 -25.57
N PRO A 76 -8.26 18.83 -25.18
CA PRO A 76 -9.57 18.60 -24.54
C PRO A 76 -10.58 17.89 -25.47
N ILE A 77 -10.36 17.94 -26.79
CA ILE A 77 -11.16 17.18 -27.76
C ILE A 77 -10.90 15.69 -27.55
N MET A 78 -9.64 15.27 -27.43
CA MET A 78 -9.25 13.86 -27.36
C MET A 78 -9.29 13.28 -25.94
N TYR A 79 -9.01 14.10 -24.94
CA TYR A 79 -8.85 13.69 -23.55
C TYR A 79 -9.75 14.50 -22.63
N LYS A 80 -10.23 13.88 -21.56
CA LYS A 80 -10.81 14.58 -20.40
C LYS A 80 -9.77 14.56 -19.28
N SER A 81 -9.34 15.74 -18.87
CA SER A 81 -8.45 15.95 -17.72
C SER A 81 -9.28 16.12 -16.45
N ASN A 82 -9.01 15.29 -15.45
CA ASN A 82 -9.55 15.44 -14.10
C ASN A 82 -8.40 15.76 -13.14
N THR A 83 -8.41 16.97 -12.60
CA THR A 83 -7.37 17.49 -11.70
C THR A 83 -7.79 17.43 -10.24
N ASP A 84 -9.08 17.18 -9.95
CA ASP A 84 -9.67 17.22 -8.60
C ASP A 84 -9.21 16.08 -7.66
N GLN A 85 -8.20 15.30 -8.06
CA GLN A 85 -7.73 14.14 -7.31
C GLN A 85 -6.46 14.49 -6.54
N SER A 86 -6.52 14.45 -5.22
CA SER A 86 -5.35 14.66 -4.36
C SER A 86 -4.48 13.41 -4.27
N VAL A 87 -3.17 13.61 -4.10
CA VAL A 87 -2.21 12.53 -3.86
C VAL A 87 -2.50 11.87 -2.51
N PHE A 88 -2.37 10.55 -2.45
CA PHE A 88 -2.56 9.83 -1.20
C PHE A 88 -1.34 10.02 -0.29
N GLU A 89 -1.52 10.76 0.79
CA GLU A 89 -0.51 10.90 1.83
C GLU A 89 -0.74 9.89 2.94
N ILE A 90 0.29 9.13 3.30
CA ILE A 90 0.29 8.20 4.43
C ILE A 90 1.19 8.81 5.50
N GLN A 91 0.64 9.01 6.68
CA GLN A 91 1.34 9.66 7.78
C GLN A 91 2.39 8.71 8.38
N ALA A 92 3.37 9.28 9.07
CA ALA A 92 4.31 8.50 9.85
C ALA A 92 3.55 7.70 10.92
N GLY A 93 3.87 6.41 11.06
CA GLY A 93 3.18 5.50 11.98
C GLY A 93 1.90 4.89 11.40
N GLU A 94 1.55 5.17 10.15
CA GLU A 94 0.47 4.49 9.43
C GLU A 94 1.03 3.63 8.29
N VAL A 95 0.23 2.66 7.86
CA VAL A 95 0.46 1.84 6.68
C VAL A 95 -0.79 1.87 5.79
N GLY A 96 -0.61 2.01 4.47
CA GLY A 96 -1.70 2.08 3.51
C GLY A 96 -2.00 0.72 2.91
N ILE A 97 -3.13 0.12 3.27
CA ILE A 97 -3.63 -1.10 2.63
C ILE A 97 -4.26 -0.73 1.29
N VAL A 98 -3.78 -1.31 0.19
CA VAL A 98 -4.29 -1.03 -1.15
C VAL A 98 -5.24 -2.12 -1.59
N ASN A 99 -6.45 -1.75 -1.98
CA ASN A 99 -7.42 -2.63 -2.60
C ASN A 99 -7.57 -2.27 -4.08
N SER A 100 -7.21 -3.20 -4.97
CA SER A 100 -7.38 -3.08 -6.41
C SER A 100 -8.84 -3.32 -6.79
N LEU A 101 -9.46 -2.32 -7.43
CA LEU A 101 -10.84 -2.34 -7.91
C LEU A 101 -10.96 -2.76 -9.37
N SER A 102 -9.83 -2.92 -10.07
CA SER A 102 -9.76 -3.13 -11.51
C SER A 102 -8.79 -4.26 -11.83
N GLY A 103 -9.24 -5.23 -12.63
CA GLY A 103 -8.45 -6.41 -12.98
C GLY A 103 -9.29 -7.67 -12.99
N LYS A 104 -8.67 -8.79 -13.35
CA LYS A 104 -9.29 -10.11 -13.38
C LYS A 104 -9.80 -10.49 -11.97
N PRO A 105 -10.91 -11.24 -11.87
CA PRO A 105 -11.33 -11.78 -10.58
C PRO A 105 -10.24 -12.70 -10.00
N LEU A 106 -10.07 -12.69 -8.68
CA LEU A 106 -9.16 -13.61 -8.02
C LEU A 106 -9.64 -15.06 -8.18
N PRO A 107 -8.74 -16.05 -8.32
CA PRO A 107 -9.09 -17.46 -8.12
C PRO A 107 -9.72 -17.66 -6.73
N GLU A 108 -10.67 -18.59 -6.64
CA GLU A 108 -11.39 -18.88 -5.41
C GLU A 108 -10.45 -19.33 -4.29
N GLY A 109 -10.59 -18.73 -3.10
CA GLY A 109 -9.82 -19.09 -1.90
C GLY A 109 -8.65 -18.15 -1.58
N GLU A 110 -8.21 -17.33 -2.54
CA GLU A 110 -7.22 -16.28 -2.30
C GLU A 110 -7.91 -14.92 -2.12
N PHE A 111 -7.32 -14.05 -1.29
CA PHE A 111 -7.81 -12.67 -1.10
C PHE A 111 -6.71 -11.61 -1.23
N LEU A 112 -5.44 -12.03 -1.30
CA LEU A 112 -4.29 -11.17 -1.48
C LEU A 112 -3.70 -11.30 -2.88
N VAL A 113 -3.19 -10.20 -3.42
CA VAL A 113 -2.63 -10.09 -4.77
C VAL A 113 -1.18 -9.61 -4.69
N GLU A 114 -0.25 -10.31 -5.34
CA GLU A 114 1.15 -9.87 -5.37
C GLU A 114 1.31 -8.56 -6.15
N LYS A 115 0.72 -8.45 -7.35
CA LYS A 115 0.69 -7.19 -8.11
C LYS A 115 -0.28 -7.19 -9.31
N GLY A 116 -0.80 -6.00 -9.62
CA GLY A 116 -0.97 -5.51 -10.99
C GLY A 116 -2.26 -5.83 -11.74
N ASP A 117 -2.74 -7.07 -11.73
CA ASP A 117 -3.73 -7.49 -12.73
C ASP A 117 -5.00 -8.11 -12.20
N PHE A 118 -5.04 -8.40 -10.89
CA PHE A 118 -6.22 -8.96 -10.25
C PHE A 118 -6.90 -7.96 -9.32
N LYS A 119 -8.20 -8.16 -9.13
CA LYS A 119 -9.04 -7.44 -8.19
C LYS A 119 -8.89 -8.04 -6.79
N GLY A 120 -8.48 -7.25 -5.80
CA GLY A 120 -8.25 -7.73 -4.45
C GLY A 120 -7.29 -6.85 -3.64
N ILE A 121 -6.97 -7.28 -2.42
CA ILE A 121 -6.06 -6.56 -1.54
C ILE A 121 -4.63 -6.85 -1.98
N ILE A 122 -3.83 -5.83 -2.23
CA ILE A 122 -2.42 -6.00 -2.59
C ILE A 122 -1.64 -6.44 -1.36
N GLN A 123 -0.78 -7.45 -1.51
CA GLN A 123 0.08 -7.97 -0.45
C GLN A 123 0.98 -6.86 0.11
N GLN A 124 1.73 -6.20 -0.78
CA GLN A 124 2.64 -5.12 -0.40
C GLN A 124 1.85 -3.84 -0.06
N PRO A 125 1.89 -3.38 1.19
CA PRO A 125 1.23 -2.14 1.56
C PRO A 125 2.08 -0.93 1.17
N LEU A 126 1.47 0.24 1.22
CA LEU A 126 2.14 1.51 1.03
C LEU A 126 2.78 1.98 2.33
N THR A 127 4.07 2.34 2.27
CA THR A 127 4.80 2.94 3.39
C THR A 127 4.46 4.42 3.54
N PRO A 128 4.83 5.07 4.66
CA PRO A 128 4.62 6.50 4.84
C PRO A 128 5.23 7.33 3.70
N GLY A 129 4.51 8.35 3.26
CA GLY A 129 4.88 9.18 2.13
C GLY A 129 3.71 9.51 1.22
N LYS A 130 4.03 10.12 0.07
CA LYS A 130 3.06 10.58 -0.93
C LYS A 130 3.01 9.62 -2.12
N TRP A 131 1.83 9.05 -2.37
CA TRP A 131 1.58 8.03 -3.38
C TRP A 131 0.58 8.50 -4.43
N ARG A 132 1.03 8.53 -5.69
CA ARG A 132 0.20 8.90 -6.84
C ARG A 132 -0.42 7.64 -7.44
N LEU A 133 -1.59 7.27 -6.94
CA LEU A 133 -2.34 6.10 -7.37
C LEU A 133 -3.68 6.54 -7.93
N ASN A 134 -4.16 5.89 -9.00
CA ASN A 134 -5.45 6.24 -9.57
C ASN A 134 -6.60 5.82 -8.62
N PRO A 135 -7.44 6.74 -8.12
CA PRO A 135 -8.54 6.44 -7.19
C PRO A 135 -9.65 5.61 -7.85
N PHE A 136 -9.75 5.60 -9.17
CA PHE A 136 -10.65 4.73 -9.91
C PHE A 136 -10.13 3.29 -10.02
N ALA A 137 -8.81 3.10 -9.87
CA ALA A 137 -8.17 1.79 -9.91
C ALA A 137 -8.00 1.19 -8.51
N PHE A 138 -7.66 2.02 -7.52
CA PHE A 138 -7.25 1.59 -6.19
C PHE A 138 -8.04 2.34 -5.11
N ARG A 139 -8.40 1.61 -4.05
CA ARG A 139 -8.92 2.17 -2.81
C ARG A 139 -7.90 1.93 -1.71
N ILE A 140 -7.52 2.99 -1.00
CA ILE A 140 -6.52 2.91 0.07
C ILE A 140 -7.21 3.06 1.42
N THR A 141 -6.91 2.14 2.33
CA THR A 141 -7.34 2.19 3.73
C THR A 141 -6.10 2.38 4.59
N ARG A 142 -6.07 3.45 5.38
CA ARG A 142 -4.98 3.70 6.33
C ARG A 142 -5.25 2.94 7.62
N VAL A 143 -4.23 2.26 8.13
CA VAL A 143 -4.26 1.55 9.40
C VAL A 143 -2.99 1.87 10.18
N PRO A 144 -2.97 1.80 11.52
CA PRO A 144 -1.75 2.02 12.28
C PRO A 144 -0.68 0.98 11.92
N ALA A 145 0.57 1.41 11.90
CA ALA A 145 1.72 0.53 11.74
C ALA A 145 1.91 -0.35 12.97
N THR A 146 2.54 -1.51 12.78
CA THR A 146 2.88 -2.41 13.88
C THR A 146 4.08 -1.83 14.63
N ILE A 147 3.89 -1.53 15.91
CA ILE A 147 4.95 -1.01 16.79
C ILE A 147 5.25 -2.09 17.83
N ILE A 148 6.52 -2.46 17.93
CA ILE A 148 7.03 -3.40 18.94
C ILE A 148 7.94 -2.62 19.87
N GLU A 149 7.53 -2.52 21.13
CA GLU A 149 8.25 -1.77 22.15
C GLU A 149 9.56 -2.48 22.55
N PRO A 150 10.56 -1.74 23.04
CA PRO A 150 11.74 -2.34 23.66
C PRO A 150 11.34 -3.26 24.81
N GLY A 151 11.97 -4.44 24.90
CA GLY A 151 11.58 -5.48 25.86
C GLY A 151 10.49 -6.43 25.35
N PHE A 152 10.01 -6.24 24.11
CA PHE A 152 9.10 -7.16 23.43
C PHE A 152 9.69 -7.67 22.11
N VAL A 153 9.26 -8.86 21.69
CA VAL A 153 9.46 -9.39 20.34
C VAL A 153 8.11 -9.58 19.67
N GLY A 154 8.04 -9.34 18.37
CA GLY A 154 6.81 -9.56 17.60
C GLY A 154 6.74 -10.99 17.11
N CYS A 155 5.86 -11.80 17.69
CA CYS A 155 5.51 -13.11 17.15
C CYS A 155 4.61 -12.89 15.92
N VAL A 156 5.07 -13.35 14.75
CA VAL A 156 4.36 -13.12 13.48
C VAL A 156 3.62 -14.38 13.07
N THR A 157 2.33 -14.23 12.75
CA THR A 157 1.53 -15.27 12.12
C THR A 157 1.11 -14.81 10.73
N ARG A 158 1.51 -15.57 9.70
CA ARG A 158 1.07 -15.32 8.33
C ARG A 158 -0.27 -16.00 8.09
N GLN A 159 -1.22 -15.28 7.49
CA GLN A 159 -2.58 -15.75 7.23
C GLN A 159 -2.76 -16.36 5.83
N THR A 160 -1.77 -16.21 4.97
CA THR A 160 -1.80 -16.64 3.56
C THR A 160 -0.64 -17.57 3.20
N GLY A 161 -0.82 -18.29 2.09
CA GLY A 161 0.11 -19.32 1.61
C GLY A 161 -0.30 -20.73 2.03
N ASP A 162 0.57 -21.68 1.71
CA ASP A 162 0.36 -23.10 2.02
C ASP A 162 0.43 -23.35 3.52
N VAL A 163 -0.39 -24.28 4.01
CA VAL A 163 -0.43 -24.60 5.45
C VAL A 163 0.89 -25.23 5.86
N ALA A 164 1.54 -24.64 6.88
CA ALA A 164 2.72 -25.25 7.46
C ALA A 164 2.39 -26.62 8.08
N PRO A 165 3.27 -27.63 7.96
CA PRO A 165 3.12 -28.92 8.64
C PRO A 165 3.03 -28.74 10.16
N GLU A 166 2.17 -29.51 10.84
CA GLU A 166 1.91 -29.39 12.28
C GLU A 166 3.14 -29.57 13.18
N ASN A 167 4.20 -30.21 12.67
CA ASN A 167 5.40 -30.56 13.44
C ASN A 167 6.48 -29.47 13.44
N ARG A 168 6.27 -28.32 12.79
CA ARG A 168 7.26 -27.24 12.74
C ARG A 168 6.64 -25.86 12.60
N LEU A 169 7.46 -24.84 12.88
CA LEU A 169 7.11 -23.45 12.57
C LEU A 169 7.08 -23.23 11.06
N ALA A 170 6.26 -22.26 10.64
CA ALA A 170 6.06 -21.89 9.25
C ALA A 170 7.29 -21.17 8.68
N ASN A 171 7.60 -21.47 7.42
CA ASN A 171 8.54 -20.70 6.62
C ASN A 171 7.92 -19.36 6.20
N PRO A 172 8.72 -18.37 5.73
CA PRO A 172 8.24 -17.05 5.29
C PRO A 172 7.10 -17.07 4.26
N THR A 173 7.02 -18.13 3.46
CA THR A 173 6.01 -18.30 2.41
C THR A 173 4.82 -19.16 2.85
N GLU A 174 4.85 -19.75 4.03
CA GLU A 174 3.82 -20.65 4.54
C GLU A 174 2.91 -19.91 5.52
N ARG A 175 1.65 -20.34 5.54
CA ARG A 175 0.65 -19.91 6.51
C ARG A 175 0.91 -20.55 7.86
N GLY A 176 0.89 -19.74 8.90
CA GLY A 176 1.12 -20.16 10.28
C GLY A 176 2.10 -19.26 11.03
N ILE A 177 2.44 -19.70 12.24
CA ILE A 177 3.37 -19.00 13.13
C ILE A 177 4.77 -19.10 12.53
N GLN A 178 5.37 -17.95 12.27
CA GLN A 178 6.66 -17.84 11.59
C GLN A 178 7.81 -18.20 12.52
N ALA A 179 8.82 -18.90 12.00
CA ALA A 179 10.04 -19.21 12.76
C ALA A 179 10.85 -17.96 13.14
N LYS A 180 10.73 -16.88 12.34
CA LYS A 180 11.45 -15.64 12.56
C LYS A 180 10.55 -14.63 13.27
N VAL A 181 10.98 -14.20 14.46
CA VAL A 181 10.36 -13.09 15.20
C VAL A 181 10.84 -11.74 14.70
N LEU A 182 10.03 -10.71 14.93
CA LEU A 182 10.40 -9.32 14.71
C LEU A 182 11.05 -8.75 15.97
N GLN A 183 12.10 -7.97 15.77
CA GLN A 183 12.80 -7.26 16.84
C GLN A 183 12.01 -6.00 17.24
N PRO A 184 12.32 -5.36 18.37
CA PRO A 184 11.76 -4.04 18.69
C PRO A 184 11.94 -3.05 17.55
N GLY A 185 10.87 -2.34 17.18
CA GLY A 185 10.87 -1.43 16.04
C GLY A 185 9.49 -1.14 15.46
N ILE A 186 9.47 -0.33 14.40
CA ILE A 186 8.26 0.04 13.66
C ILE A 186 8.26 -0.73 12.34
N TYR A 187 7.17 -1.45 12.06
CA TYR A 187 7.01 -2.27 10.87
C TYR A 187 5.74 -1.88 10.10
N TYR A 188 5.89 -1.63 8.79
CA TYR A 188 4.80 -1.34 7.87
C TYR A 188 4.33 -2.62 7.18
N LEU A 189 3.72 -3.51 7.96
CA LEU A 189 3.19 -4.78 7.46
C LEU A 189 1.73 -4.63 7.08
N ASN A 190 1.26 -5.49 6.16
CA ASN A 190 -0.15 -5.57 5.84
C ASN A 190 -0.87 -6.43 6.90
N PRO A 191 -1.79 -5.87 7.71
CA PRO A 191 -2.48 -6.64 8.75
C PRO A 191 -3.41 -7.72 8.19
N ARG A 192 -3.71 -7.69 6.89
CA ARG A 192 -4.46 -8.74 6.19
C ARG A 192 -3.60 -9.95 5.84
N GLU A 193 -2.27 -9.78 5.83
CA GLU A 193 -1.32 -10.86 5.57
C GLU A 193 -0.68 -11.37 6.85
N PHE A 194 -0.26 -10.45 7.73
CA PHE A 194 0.49 -10.75 8.94
C PHE A 194 -0.26 -10.25 10.17
N ASN A 195 -0.49 -11.15 11.13
CA ASN A 195 -0.85 -10.79 12.49
C ASN A 195 0.42 -10.77 13.35
N VAL A 196 0.68 -9.67 14.06
CA VAL A 196 1.86 -9.54 14.91
C VAL A 196 1.42 -9.34 16.35
N GLU A 197 1.83 -10.25 17.21
CA GLU A 197 1.53 -10.23 18.64
C GLU A 197 2.82 -9.95 19.42
N PRO A 198 2.90 -8.84 20.18
CA PRO A 198 4.06 -8.55 20.99
C PRO A 198 4.12 -9.49 22.20
N VAL A 199 5.26 -10.15 22.38
CA VAL A 199 5.56 -11.03 23.52
C VAL A 199 6.71 -10.42 24.29
N GLU A 200 6.51 -10.22 25.60
CA GLU A 200 7.55 -9.67 26.48
C GLU A 200 8.71 -10.66 26.60
N ILE A 201 9.93 -10.15 26.46
CA ILE A 201 11.18 -10.88 26.61
C ILE A 201 12.00 -10.30 27.76
N GLY A 202 12.86 -11.12 28.34
CA GLY A 202 13.69 -10.76 29.47
C GLY A 202 13.31 -11.52 30.75
N TYR A 203 13.84 -11.04 31.88
CA TYR A 203 13.70 -11.71 33.17
C TYR A 203 12.54 -11.11 33.97
N ARG A 204 11.67 -11.98 34.46
CA ARG A 204 10.61 -11.67 35.41
C ARG A 204 10.98 -12.25 36.77
N GLN A 205 10.63 -11.53 37.82
CA GLN A 205 10.78 -11.96 39.20
C GLN A 205 9.46 -11.86 39.92
N ILE A 206 9.07 -12.92 40.63
CA ILE A 206 8.02 -12.88 41.63
C ILE A 206 8.63 -13.19 42.99
N THR A 207 8.27 -12.43 44.00
CA THR A 207 8.71 -12.65 45.38
C THR A 207 7.51 -13.04 46.23
N PHE A 208 7.63 -14.16 46.91
CA PHE A 208 6.69 -14.65 47.92
C PHE A 208 7.27 -14.33 49.29
N ASN A 209 6.60 -13.47 50.04
CA ASN A 209 7.02 -13.10 51.40
C ASN A 209 6.24 -13.94 52.43
N GLY A 210 6.90 -14.36 53.50
CA GLY A 210 6.27 -15.01 54.65
C GLY A 210 5.68 -16.38 54.36
N VAL A 211 6.30 -17.16 53.47
CA VAL A 211 5.90 -18.54 53.18
C VAL A 211 6.19 -19.39 54.42
N LYS A 212 5.13 -19.95 55.03
CA LYS A 212 5.21 -20.70 56.28
C LYS A 212 4.93 -22.18 56.07
N PHE A 213 5.81 -23.03 56.55
CA PHE A 213 5.59 -24.47 56.59
C PHE A 213 6.28 -25.12 57.79
N PRO A 214 5.73 -26.23 58.32
CA PRO A 214 6.36 -26.97 59.40
C PRO A 214 7.59 -27.74 58.90
N SER A 215 8.67 -27.73 59.69
CA SER A 215 9.82 -28.60 59.49
C SER A 215 9.47 -30.07 59.81
N HIS A 216 10.39 -31.00 59.48
CA HIS A 216 10.23 -32.41 59.86
C HIS A 216 9.96 -32.60 61.37
N ASP A 217 10.53 -31.72 62.20
CA ASP A 217 10.41 -31.72 63.66
C ASP A 217 9.30 -30.78 64.17
N SER A 218 8.39 -30.32 63.30
CA SER A 218 7.24 -29.44 63.63
C SER A 218 7.59 -28.03 64.11
N PHE A 219 8.80 -27.53 63.83
CA PHE A 219 9.11 -26.11 64.03
C PHE A 219 8.60 -25.27 62.85
N PRO A 220 7.92 -24.13 63.09
CA PRO A 220 7.48 -23.26 62.00
C PRO A 220 8.68 -22.57 61.36
N ILE A 221 8.87 -22.79 60.06
CA ILE A 221 9.86 -22.09 59.26
C ILE A 221 9.13 -21.03 58.43
N GLU A 222 9.68 -19.82 58.41
CA GLU A 222 9.22 -18.71 57.57
C GLU A 222 10.32 -18.38 56.56
N LEU A 223 9.95 -18.31 55.28
CA LEU A 223 10.87 -18.05 54.18
C LEU A 223 10.30 -16.99 53.23
N ASP A 224 11.20 -16.13 52.75
CA ASP A 224 10.96 -15.26 51.62
C ASP A 224 11.61 -15.90 50.39
N ILE A 225 10.81 -16.19 49.36
CA ILE A 225 11.23 -16.92 48.16
C ILE A 225 11.09 -15.99 46.96
N SER A 226 12.18 -15.74 46.25
CA SER A 226 12.14 -15.08 44.93
C SER A 226 12.34 -16.10 43.82
N VAL A 227 11.38 -16.17 42.90
CA VAL A 227 11.47 -16.97 41.67
C VAL A 227 11.73 -16.01 40.51
N VAL A 228 12.88 -16.20 39.85
CA VAL A 228 13.25 -15.47 38.64
C VAL A 228 13.20 -16.43 37.47
N TRP A 229 12.51 -16.05 36.39
CA TRP A 229 12.51 -16.78 35.13
C TRP A 229 12.64 -15.81 33.97
N GLY A 230 13.10 -16.29 32.81
CA GLY A 230 13.21 -15.44 31.62
C GLY A 230 12.68 -16.12 30.39
N VAL A 231 12.12 -15.30 29.49
CA VAL A 231 11.80 -15.70 28.11
C VAL A 231 12.87 -15.09 27.23
N LEU A 232 13.69 -15.94 26.60
CA LEU A 232 14.79 -15.58 25.72
C LEU A 232 14.36 -15.65 24.26
#